data_AF-A0A2E8MIR3-F1
#
_entry.id   AF-A0A2E8MIR3-F1
#
_cell.length_a   1.000
_cell.length_b   1.000
_cell.length_c   1.000
_cell.angle_alpha   90.00
_cell.angle_beta   90.00
_cell.angle_gamma   90.00
#
_symmetry.space_group_name_H-M   'P 1'
#
loop_
_entity.id
_entity.type
_entity.pdbx_description
1 polymer ?
#
loop_
_entity_poly.entity_id
_entity_poly.type
_entity_poly.pdbx_seq_one_letter_code
_entity_poly.pdbx_strand_id
1 'polypeptide(L)'
;MRKGAPFSTTDFDGRLVLERPDLLTLEIHSHFAGALPVLGTTHREDFVRLVNAIGNRCEPTTIPEGVHAKCIGGINNWDRVNLLHDLWNKGQVFRVPGEHWGTALQRAAKEEPDTIRDRVVLLHQAPYGSVGYSDAPGIPDVAAWLAASGKLRIEHEFTHYATKRI
;
A
#
# COMPACT_ATOMS: atom_id res chain seq x y z
N MET A 1 14.55 -8.06 -15.93
CA MET A 1 13.30 -8.63 -16.47
C MET A 1 12.58 -7.58 -17.30
N ARG A 2 12.12 -7.90 -18.53
CA ARG A 2 11.32 -6.99 -19.36
C ARG A 2 9.90 -6.96 -18.82
N LYS A 3 9.37 -5.76 -18.52
CA LYS A 3 7.95 -5.56 -18.15
C LYS A 3 7.05 -6.06 -19.26
N GLY A 4 5.93 -6.70 -18.92
CA GLY A 4 4.91 -7.10 -19.90
C GLY A 4 5.17 -8.41 -20.65
N ALA A 5 5.93 -9.34 -20.06
CA ALA A 5 5.88 -10.72 -20.53
C ALA A 5 4.46 -11.28 -20.24
N PRO A 6 3.85 -12.03 -21.17
CA PRO A 6 2.54 -12.64 -20.93
C PRO A 6 2.62 -13.56 -19.71
N PHE A 7 1.81 -13.25 -18.71
CA PHE A 7 1.59 -14.06 -17.51
C PHE A 7 0.84 -15.34 -17.88
N SER A 8 1.28 -16.51 -17.40
CA SER A 8 0.52 -17.76 -17.58
C SER A 8 -0.45 -17.95 -16.44
N THR A 9 -1.70 -18.31 -16.75
CA THR A 9 -2.72 -18.65 -15.74
C THR A 9 -2.37 -19.88 -14.90
N THR A 10 -1.32 -20.62 -15.28
CA THR A 10 -0.77 -21.76 -14.52
C THR A 10 0.28 -21.35 -13.49
N ASP A 11 0.77 -20.11 -13.49
CA ASP A 11 1.86 -19.68 -12.59
C ASP A 11 1.39 -19.52 -11.14
N PHE A 12 0.08 -19.36 -10.97
CA PHE A 12 -0.67 -19.39 -9.72
C PHE A 12 -1.96 -20.14 -10.05
N ASP A 13 -2.46 -21.05 -9.22
CA ASP A 13 -3.73 -21.80 -9.43
C ASP A 13 -4.99 -20.89 -9.43
N GLY A 14 -4.99 -19.81 -10.21
CA GLY A 14 -5.99 -18.76 -10.28
C GLY A 14 -6.08 -17.84 -9.07
N ARG A 15 -5.23 -17.99 -8.03
CA ARG A 15 -5.35 -17.26 -6.76
C ARG A 15 -4.01 -16.87 -6.18
N LEU A 16 -3.95 -15.69 -5.56
CA LEU A 16 -2.88 -15.34 -4.64
C LEU A 16 -2.96 -16.27 -3.43
N VAL A 17 -1.89 -17.02 -3.16
CA VAL A 17 -1.77 -17.88 -1.99
C VAL A 17 -0.75 -17.26 -1.04
N LEU A 18 -1.18 -17.00 0.18
CA LEU A 18 -0.32 -16.61 1.29
C LEU A 18 -0.02 -17.85 2.13
N GLU A 19 1.21 -17.98 2.61
CA GLU A 19 1.64 -19.12 3.44
C GLU A 19 1.09 -19.01 4.86
N ARG A 20 1.08 -17.80 5.41
CA ARG A 20 0.69 -17.47 6.78
C ARG A 20 -0.28 -16.29 6.83
N PRO A 21 -1.46 -16.41 6.20
CA PRO A 21 -2.48 -15.36 6.22
C PRO A 21 -3.01 -15.06 7.62
N ASP A 22 -2.89 -16.02 8.56
CA ASP A 22 -3.22 -15.88 9.97
C ASP A 22 -2.38 -14.83 10.70
N LEU A 23 -1.21 -14.49 10.15
CA LEU A 23 -0.31 -13.47 10.71
C LEU A 23 -0.56 -12.06 10.18
N LEU A 24 -1.57 -11.88 9.32
CA LEU A 24 -1.92 -10.56 8.79
C LEU A 24 -2.65 -9.71 9.83
N THR A 25 -2.26 -8.45 9.91
CA THR A 25 -2.98 -7.42 10.66
C THR A 25 -3.36 -6.28 9.74
N LEU A 26 -4.53 -5.68 9.94
CA LEU A 26 -4.98 -4.51 9.21
C LEU A 26 -5.45 -3.45 10.21
N GLU A 27 -4.78 -2.31 10.19
CA GLU A 27 -5.08 -1.20 11.10
C GLU A 27 -5.14 0.12 10.30
N ILE A 28 -5.97 1.06 10.74
CA ILE A 28 -5.97 2.42 10.21
C ILE A 28 -5.07 3.27 11.09
N HIS A 29 -3.90 3.65 10.58
CA HIS A 29 -2.96 4.49 11.30
C HIS A 29 -3.25 5.96 11.02
N SER A 30 -3.59 6.71 12.06
CA SER A 30 -3.83 8.15 12.00
C SER A 30 -2.53 8.93 11.96
N HIS A 31 -2.46 9.95 11.10
CA HIS A 31 -1.30 10.82 10.96
C HIS A 31 -1.74 12.21 10.49
N PHE A 32 -0.93 13.25 10.75
CA PHE A 32 -1.30 14.63 10.40
C PHE A 32 -1.49 14.84 8.88
N ALA A 33 -0.77 14.07 8.06
CA ALA A 33 -0.93 14.04 6.60
C ALA A 33 -2.15 13.23 6.11
N GLY A 34 -2.99 12.73 7.03
CA GLY A 34 -4.14 11.88 6.74
C GLY A 34 -3.88 10.41 7.11
N ALA A 35 -4.95 9.70 7.48
CA ALA A 35 -4.89 8.31 7.88
C ALA A 35 -4.71 7.37 6.68
N LEU A 36 -3.93 6.29 6.86
CA LEU A 36 -3.76 5.24 5.86
C LEU A 36 -3.95 3.85 6.50
N PRO A 37 -4.47 2.87 5.75
CA PRO A 37 -4.41 1.47 6.16
C PRO A 37 -2.96 0.97 6.16
N VAL A 38 -2.60 0.26 7.23
CA VAL A 38 -1.35 -0.48 7.39
C VAL A 38 -1.69 -1.96 7.41
N LEU A 39 -1.27 -2.69 6.38
CA LEU A 39 -1.37 -4.15 6.29
C LEU A 39 -0.02 -4.75 6.72
N GLY A 40 0.00 -5.30 7.93
CA GLY A 40 1.19 -5.85 8.59
C GLY A 40 1.27 -7.38 8.52
N THR A 41 2.49 -7.91 8.57
CA THR A 41 2.75 -9.34 8.80
C THR A 41 4.12 -9.55 9.44
N THR A 42 4.30 -10.61 10.22
CA THR A 42 5.62 -11.10 10.65
C THR A 42 6.23 -12.10 9.65
N HIS A 43 5.49 -12.47 8.59
CA HIS A 43 5.94 -13.44 7.59
C HIS A 43 6.54 -12.76 6.36
N ARG A 44 7.86 -12.94 6.16
CA ARG A 44 8.60 -12.27 5.08
C ARG A 44 8.06 -12.58 3.69
N GLU A 45 7.82 -13.85 3.39
CA GLU A 45 7.40 -14.26 2.04
C GLU A 45 6.02 -13.73 1.69
N ASP A 46 5.11 -13.64 2.66
CA ASP A 46 3.80 -13.06 2.42
C ASP A 46 3.87 -11.55 2.21
N PHE A 47 4.75 -10.85 2.92
CA PHE A 47 5.05 -9.45 2.60
C PHE A 47 5.55 -9.29 1.15
N VAL A 48 6.50 -10.12 0.71
CA VAL A 48 7.03 -10.06 -0.65
C VAL A 48 5.94 -10.34 -1.69
N ARG A 49 5.09 -11.36 -1.45
CA ARG A 49 3.93 -11.68 -2.28
C ARG A 49 2.95 -10.51 -2.37
N LEU A 50 2.61 -9.88 -1.24
CA LEU A 50 1.70 -8.73 -1.20
C LEU A 50 2.30 -7.52 -1.92
N VAL A 51 3.59 -7.25 -1.77
CA VAL A 51 4.28 -6.17 -2.50
C VAL A 51 4.22 -6.41 -4.01
N ASN A 52 4.44 -7.64 -4.46
CA ASN A 52 4.36 -7.98 -5.88
C ASN A 52 2.93 -7.92 -6.41
N ALA A 53 1.98 -8.54 -5.71
CA ALA A 53 0.57 -8.57 -6.09
C ALA A 53 -0.03 -7.16 -6.18
N ILE A 54 0.13 -6.35 -5.12
CA ILE A 54 -0.51 -5.03 -5.02
C ILE A 54 0.36 -3.95 -5.68
N GLY A 55 1.63 -3.89 -5.31
CA GLY A 55 2.52 -2.78 -5.66
C GLY A 55 3.13 -2.91 -7.04
N ASN A 56 3.49 -4.13 -7.45
CA ASN A 56 4.08 -4.39 -8.76
C ASN A 56 3.06 -4.96 -9.76
N ARG A 57 1.76 -4.93 -9.43
CA ARG A 57 0.66 -5.40 -10.32
C ARG A 57 0.85 -6.85 -10.76
N CYS A 58 1.16 -7.71 -9.80
CA CYS A 58 1.43 -9.14 -9.98
C CYS A 58 2.73 -9.46 -10.74
N GLU A 59 3.59 -8.47 -11.03
CA GLU A 59 4.92 -8.73 -11.58
C GLU A 59 5.86 -9.28 -10.47
N PRO A 60 6.47 -10.46 -10.65
CA PRO A 60 7.32 -11.11 -9.64
C PRO A 60 8.70 -10.44 -9.58
N THR A 61 8.75 -9.27 -8.96
CA THR A 61 10.00 -8.53 -8.78
C THR A 61 10.71 -8.98 -7.51
N THR A 62 12.03 -9.12 -7.60
CA THR A 62 12.87 -9.35 -6.42
C THR A 62 12.80 -8.14 -5.48
N ILE A 63 12.40 -8.37 -4.24
CA ILE A 63 12.35 -7.34 -3.20
C ILE A 63 13.60 -7.47 -2.32
N PRO A 64 14.44 -6.44 -2.19
CA PRO A 64 15.66 -6.50 -1.37
C PRO A 64 15.35 -6.88 0.08
N GLU A 65 16.25 -7.65 0.72
CA GLU A 65 16.06 -8.17 2.08
C GLU A 65 15.84 -7.05 3.11
N GLY A 66 16.54 -5.93 2.99
CA GLY A 66 16.39 -4.78 3.90
C GLY A 66 15.09 -3.95 3.73
N VAL A 67 14.25 -4.27 2.74
CA VAL A 67 12.96 -3.60 2.54
C VAL A 67 11.89 -4.33 3.35
N HIS A 68 11.48 -3.75 4.48
CA HIS A 68 10.40 -4.28 5.33
C HIS A 68 9.17 -3.37 5.39
N ALA A 69 9.11 -2.31 4.58
CA ALA A 69 7.88 -1.54 4.42
C ALA A 69 7.82 -0.91 3.03
N LYS A 70 6.61 -0.63 2.57
CA LYS A 70 6.37 0.10 1.32
C LYS A 70 4.99 0.75 1.34
N CYS A 71 4.94 2.07 1.19
CA CYS A 71 3.71 2.77 0.85
C CYS A 71 3.37 2.57 -0.63
N ILE A 72 2.28 1.87 -0.91
CA ILE A 72 1.78 1.57 -2.25
C ILE A 72 0.58 2.48 -2.54
N GLY A 73 0.67 3.28 -3.59
CA GLY A 73 -0.41 4.16 -4.04
C GLY A 73 -1.02 3.74 -5.37
N GLY A 74 -2.06 4.46 -5.79
CA GLY A 74 -2.73 4.23 -7.07
C GLY A 74 -3.69 3.04 -7.06
N ILE A 75 -4.18 2.66 -5.88
CA ILE A 75 -5.21 1.63 -5.73
C ILE A 75 -6.55 2.31 -5.98
N ASN A 76 -7.29 1.91 -7.00
CA ASN A 76 -8.61 2.49 -7.26
C ASN A 76 -9.54 2.14 -6.09
N ASN A 77 -10.12 3.17 -5.49
CA ASN A 77 -11.21 3.02 -4.54
C ASN A 77 -12.52 3.07 -5.33
N TRP A 78 -13.08 1.90 -5.60
CA TRP A 78 -14.30 1.78 -6.41
C TRP A 78 -15.51 2.45 -5.75
N ASP A 79 -15.56 2.52 -4.43
CA ASP A 79 -16.63 3.25 -3.73
C ASP A 79 -16.54 4.75 -4.01
N ARG A 80 -15.34 5.33 -3.99
CA ARG A 80 -15.13 6.73 -4.38
C ARG A 80 -15.40 6.97 -5.87
N VAL A 81 -15.03 6.04 -6.74
CA VAL A 81 -15.37 6.12 -8.17
C VAL A 81 -16.89 6.13 -8.38
N ASN A 82 -17.61 5.24 -7.69
CA ASN A 82 -19.06 5.15 -7.77
C ASN A 82 -19.74 6.41 -7.18
N LEU A 83 -19.25 6.90 -6.04
CA LEU A 83 -19.73 8.16 -5.47
C LEU A 83 -19.50 9.34 -6.42
N LEU A 84 -18.31 9.45 -7.01
CA LEU A 84 -18.01 10.48 -8.00
C LEU A 84 -18.93 10.36 -9.22
N HIS A 85 -19.22 9.14 -9.69
CA HIS A 85 -20.15 8.91 -10.78
C HIS A 85 -21.57 9.40 -10.45
N ASP A 86 -22.05 9.13 -9.23
CA ASP A 86 -23.37 9.60 -8.78
C ASP A 86 -23.44 11.13 -8.66
N LEU A 87 -22.44 11.75 -8.05
CA LEU A 87 -22.33 13.21 -7.94
C LEU A 87 -22.21 13.85 -9.33
N TRP A 88 -21.44 13.19 -10.22
CA TRP A 88 -21.32 13.57 -11.60
C TRP A 88 -22.69 13.54 -12.24
N ASN A 89 -23.44 12.44 -12.25
CA ASN A 89 -24.80 12.34 -12.80
C ASN A 89 -25.82 13.34 -12.22
N LYS A 90 -25.67 13.75 -10.95
CA LYS A 90 -26.51 14.78 -10.30
C LYS A 90 -26.10 16.22 -10.62
N GLY A 91 -24.94 16.43 -11.22
CA GLY A 91 -24.44 17.77 -11.57
C GLY A 91 -23.87 18.52 -10.38
N GLN A 92 -23.44 17.77 -9.36
CA GLN A 92 -22.94 18.30 -8.08
C GLN A 92 -21.42 18.44 -8.06
N VAL A 93 -20.75 18.09 -9.16
CA VAL A 93 -19.31 18.28 -9.40
C VAL A 93 -19.11 18.94 -10.76
N PHE A 94 -17.94 19.53 -10.97
CA PHE A 94 -17.59 20.19 -12.22
C PHE A 94 -17.74 19.23 -13.41
N ARG A 95 -18.42 19.71 -14.47
CA ARG A 95 -18.58 19.00 -15.74
C ARG A 95 -18.13 19.90 -16.87
N VAL A 96 -17.38 19.34 -17.82
CA VAL A 96 -17.15 20.01 -19.10
C VAL A 96 -18.40 19.79 -19.98
N PRO A 97 -18.94 20.84 -20.64
CA PRO A 97 -20.10 20.68 -21.52
C PRO A 97 -19.85 19.62 -22.60
N GLY A 98 -20.79 18.69 -22.76
CA GLY A 98 -20.69 17.58 -23.72
C GLY A 98 -19.74 16.45 -23.32
N GLU A 99 -19.06 16.55 -22.18
CA GLU A 99 -18.18 15.49 -21.66
C GLU A 99 -18.99 14.25 -21.26
N HIS A 100 -18.40 13.08 -21.49
CA HIS A 100 -18.97 11.79 -21.08
C HIS A 100 -18.22 11.27 -19.85
N TRP A 101 -18.85 10.40 -19.07
CA TRP A 101 -18.29 9.87 -17.83
C TRP A 101 -16.86 9.33 -17.97
N GLY A 102 -16.57 8.59 -19.05
CA GLY A 102 -15.23 8.05 -19.29
C GLY A 102 -14.13 9.12 -19.34
N THR A 103 -14.40 10.25 -20.00
CA THR A 103 -13.47 11.39 -20.08
C THR A 103 -13.36 12.10 -18.73
N ALA A 104 -14.49 12.29 -18.04
CA ALA A 104 -14.51 12.90 -16.70
C ALA A 104 -13.70 12.09 -15.68
N LEU A 105 -13.83 10.75 -15.71
CA LEU A 105 -13.07 9.85 -14.85
C LEU A 105 -11.57 9.88 -15.19
N GLN A 106 -11.19 9.90 -16.47
CA GLN A 106 -9.79 10.04 -16.89
C GLN A 106 -9.19 11.36 -16.41
N ARG A 107 -9.96 12.45 -16.50
CA ARG A 107 -9.56 13.76 -16.00
C ARG A 107 -9.36 13.74 -14.49
N ALA A 108 -10.33 13.23 -13.72
CA ALA A 108 -10.19 13.04 -12.27
C ALA A 108 -8.96 12.19 -11.90
N ALA A 109 -8.72 11.10 -12.62
CA ALA A 109 -7.57 10.23 -12.41
C ALA A 109 -6.21 10.88 -12.70
N LYS A 110 -6.18 11.97 -13.48
CA LYS A 110 -4.99 12.71 -13.89
C LYS A 110 -4.76 13.95 -13.03
N GLU A 111 -5.81 14.73 -12.80
CA GLU A 111 -5.75 16.03 -12.13
C GLU A 111 -5.85 15.88 -10.61
N GLU A 112 -6.71 14.98 -10.14
CA GLU A 112 -7.02 14.82 -8.72
C GLU A 112 -7.04 13.32 -8.33
N PRO A 113 -5.95 12.56 -8.55
CA PRO A 113 -5.95 11.10 -8.43
C PRO A 113 -6.39 10.61 -7.05
N ASP A 114 -6.09 11.35 -5.99
CA ASP A 114 -6.45 10.98 -4.60
C ASP A 114 -7.97 11.06 -4.33
N THR A 115 -8.77 11.65 -5.23
CA THR A 115 -10.25 11.62 -5.13
C THR A 115 -10.85 10.26 -5.42
N ILE A 116 -10.13 9.40 -6.16
CA ILE A 116 -10.60 8.08 -6.59
C ILE A 116 -9.60 6.95 -6.30
N ARG A 117 -8.42 7.29 -5.80
CA ARG A 117 -7.38 6.33 -5.45
C ARG A 117 -6.98 6.48 -3.99
N ASP A 118 -6.66 5.34 -3.39
CA ASP A 118 -6.09 5.25 -2.07
C ASP A 118 -4.68 4.68 -2.10
N ARG A 119 -4.09 4.66 -0.90
CA ARG A 119 -2.76 4.14 -0.62
C ARG A 119 -2.86 3.17 0.55
N VAL A 120 -1.97 2.19 0.59
CA VAL A 120 -1.81 1.25 1.69
C VAL A 120 -0.34 1.15 2.04
N VAL A 121 -0.02 1.09 3.33
CA VAL A 121 1.33 0.76 3.79
C VAL A 121 1.37 -0.75 3.99
N LEU A 122 2.25 -1.44 3.26
CA LEU A 122 2.61 -2.81 3.61
C LEU A 122 3.76 -2.78 4.60
N LEU A 123 3.66 -3.58 5.67
CA LEU A 123 4.66 -3.66 6.72
C LEU A 123 5.04 -5.13 6.98
N HIS A 124 6.34 -5.40 6.98
CA HIS A 124 6.92 -6.61 7.52
C HIS A 124 7.58 -6.31 8.86
N GLN A 125 7.18 -7.02 9.89
CA GLN A 125 7.69 -6.82 11.23
C GLN A 125 9.09 -7.43 11.38
N ALA A 126 10.10 -6.56 11.41
CA ALA A 126 11.50 -6.94 11.54
C ALA A 126 12.29 -5.86 12.29
N PRO A 127 13.48 -6.17 12.83
CA PRO A 127 14.34 -5.19 13.47
C PRO A 127 14.66 -4.00 12.55
N TYR A 128 14.54 -2.78 13.06
CA TYR A 128 14.77 -1.58 12.26
C TYR A 128 16.27 -1.42 11.95
N GLY A 129 16.58 -1.06 10.70
CA GLY A 129 17.96 -0.81 10.26
C GLY A 129 18.90 -2.02 10.35
N SER A 130 18.37 -3.25 10.41
CA SER A 130 19.15 -4.47 10.67
C SER A 130 19.87 -4.47 12.03
N VAL A 131 19.43 -3.63 12.97
CA VAL A 131 20.00 -3.56 14.32
C VAL A 131 19.39 -4.66 15.16
N GLY A 132 20.22 -5.60 15.64
CA GLY A 132 19.79 -6.66 16.54
C GLY A 132 19.35 -6.11 17.90
N TYR A 133 18.51 -6.86 18.62
CA TYR A 133 18.09 -6.48 19.97
C TYR A 133 19.27 -6.24 20.92
N SER A 134 20.34 -7.04 20.80
CA SER A 134 21.57 -6.90 21.60
C SER A 134 22.23 -5.52 21.47
N ASP A 135 21.96 -4.82 20.36
CA ASP A 135 22.55 -3.53 20.02
C ASP A 135 21.57 -2.37 20.26
N ALA A 136 20.39 -2.65 20.83
CA ALA A 136 19.33 -1.68 21.12
C ALA A 136 19.26 -1.40 22.64
N PRO A 137 20.08 -0.45 23.17
CA PRO A 137 20.12 -0.18 24.60
C PRO A 137 18.80 0.37 25.14
N GLY A 138 18.44 -0.04 26.36
CA GLY A 138 17.24 0.46 27.05
C GLY A 138 15.91 -0.18 26.63
N ILE A 139 15.95 -1.18 25.73
CA ILE A 139 14.77 -1.96 25.35
C ILE A 139 14.70 -3.23 26.23
N PRO A 140 13.53 -3.58 26.81
CA PRO A 140 13.44 -4.66 27.79
C PRO A 140 13.57 -6.07 27.21
N ASP A 141 13.10 -6.29 25.97
CA ASP A 141 13.16 -7.59 25.31
C ASP A 141 13.05 -7.47 23.78
N VAL A 142 13.21 -8.62 23.10
CA VAL A 142 13.13 -8.73 21.63
C VAL A 142 11.76 -8.29 21.09
N ALA A 143 10.68 -8.58 21.81
CA ALA A 143 9.33 -8.26 21.35
C ALA A 143 9.08 -6.74 21.40
N ALA A 144 9.54 -6.07 22.45
CA ALA A 144 9.53 -4.62 22.57
C ALA A 144 10.38 -3.96 21.48
N TRP A 145 11.53 -4.54 21.14
CA TRP A 145 12.35 -4.03 20.04
C TRP A 145 11.65 -4.16 18.69
N LEU A 146 11.02 -5.29 18.42
CA LEU A 146 10.23 -5.47 17.21
C LEU A 146 9.07 -4.47 17.17
N ALA A 147 8.29 -4.35 18.24
CA ALA A 147 7.18 -3.38 18.29
C ALA A 147 7.66 -1.93 18.05
N ALA A 148 8.76 -1.51 18.68
CA ALA A 148 9.37 -0.20 18.44
C ALA A 148 9.85 -0.05 16.99
N SER A 149 10.49 -1.09 16.44
CA SER A 149 10.94 -1.12 15.04
C SER A 149 9.77 -0.95 14.07
N GLY A 150 8.63 -1.58 14.34
CA GLY A 150 7.40 -1.42 13.56
C GLY A 150 6.91 0.02 13.55
N LYS A 151 6.83 0.65 14.73
CA LYS A 151 6.44 2.07 14.87
C LYS A 151 7.39 3.00 14.11
N LEU A 152 8.70 2.85 14.31
CA LEU A 152 9.71 3.63 13.57
C LEU A 152 9.54 3.51 12.06
N ARG A 153 9.22 2.30 11.58
CA ARG A 153 9.05 2.04 10.17
C ARG A 153 7.76 2.62 9.59
N ILE A 154 6.67 2.54 10.34
CA ILE A 154 5.42 3.23 9.99
C ILE A 154 5.68 4.73 9.87
N GLU A 155 6.29 5.36 10.88
CA GLU A 155 6.59 6.79 10.86
C GLU A 155 7.54 7.18 9.70
N HIS A 156 8.51 6.32 9.36
CA HIS A 156 9.35 6.50 8.18
C HIS A 156 8.54 6.56 6.87
N GLU A 157 7.64 5.59 6.65
CA GLU A 157 6.77 5.58 5.46
C GLU A 157 5.78 6.75 5.46
N PHE A 158 5.25 7.12 6.63
CA PHE A 158 4.35 8.25 6.79
C PHE A 158 5.06 9.59 6.54
N THR A 159 6.36 9.70 6.82
CA THR A 159 7.18 10.85 6.44
C THR A 159 7.31 10.98 4.92
N HIS A 160 7.57 9.87 4.20
CA HIS A 160 7.55 9.86 2.72
C HIS A 160 6.18 10.20 2.16
N TYR A 161 5.13 9.77 2.83
CA TYR A 161 3.76 10.08 2.44
C TYR A 161 3.43 11.56 2.64
N ALA A 162 3.78 12.14 3.79
CA ALA A 162 3.56 13.54 4.09
C ALA A 162 4.28 14.47 3.10
N THR A 163 5.56 14.20 2.82
CA THR A 163 6.36 15.00 1.88
C THR A 163 5.87 14.96 0.42
N LYS A 164 5.04 13.96 0.07
CA LYS A 164 4.41 13.87 -1.26
C LYS A 164 3.01 14.48 -1.31
N ARG A 165 2.38 14.71 -0.16
CA ARG A 165 0.97 15.12 -0.06
C ARG A 165 0.79 16.58 0.35
N ILE A 166 1.74 17.13 1.11
CA ILE A 166 1.76 18.51 1.60
C ILE A 166 2.75 19.31 0.77
#